data_AF-A0A177S6V0-F1
#
_entry.id   AF-A0A177S6V0-F1
#
_cell.length_a   1.000
_cell.length_b   1.000
_cell.length_c   1.000
_cell.angle_alpha   90.00
_cell.angle_beta   90.00
_cell.angle_gamma   90.00
#
_symmetry.space_group_name_H-M   'P 1'
#
loop_
_entity.id
_entity.type
_entity.pdbx_description
1 polymer ?
#
loop_
_entity_poly.entity_id
_entity_poly.type
_entity_poly.pdbx_seq_one_letter_code
_entity_poly.pdbx_strand_id
1 'polypeptide(L)'
;MKSDFEFMTTSEAILFVSSLFMWLYIGRHFVMITTFDDLFLTQSWWLLLPLITFILFLRSFVVRRLILHHSQADEDDMSRNA
;
A
#
# COMPACT_ATOMS: atom_id res chain seq x y z
N MET A 1 -27.43 11.61 0.41
CA MET A 1 -26.73 10.89 1.49
C MET A 1 -25.25 11.11 1.27
N LYS A 2 -24.54 11.75 2.21
CA LYS A 2 -23.11 12.04 2.05
C LYS A 2 -22.39 10.72 2.29
N SER A 3 -21.97 10.04 1.23
CA SER A 3 -21.11 8.87 1.39
C SER A 3 -19.79 9.40 1.93
N ASP A 4 -19.57 9.24 3.22
CA ASP A 4 -18.24 9.32 3.80
C ASP A 4 -17.46 8.11 3.27
N PHE A 5 -17.09 8.19 1.99
CA PHE A 5 -16.22 7.23 1.33
C PHE A 5 -14.85 7.45 1.97
N GLU A 6 -14.59 6.73 3.06
CA GLU A 6 -13.29 6.74 3.72
C GLU A 6 -12.29 6.15 2.72
N PHE A 7 -11.65 7.03 1.97
CA PHE A 7 -10.86 6.71 0.78
C PHE A 7 -9.65 5.82 1.13
N MET A 8 -9.21 5.90 2.37
CA MET A 8 -8.09 5.18 2.94
C MET A 8 -8.31 5.06 4.44
N THR A 9 -8.22 3.84 4.96
CA THR A 9 -8.29 3.67 6.41
C THR A 9 -7.04 4.20 7.10
N THR A 10 -7.18 4.59 8.36
CA THR A 10 -6.05 5.03 9.19
C THR A 10 -4.90 4.01 9.18
N SER A 11 -5.21 2.71 9.19
CA SER A 11 -4.22 1.64 9.12
C SER A 11 -3.47 1.59 7.78
N GLU A 12 -4.16 1.80 6.66
CA GLU A 12 -3.53 1.87 5.33
C GLU A 12 -2.62 3.10 5.20
N ALA A 13 -3.06 4.25 5.73
CA ALA A 13 -2.24 5.46 5.79
C ALA A 13 -0.97 5.24 6.62
N ILE A 14 -1.06 4.61 7.78
CA ILE A 14 0.10 4.27 8.62
C ILE A 14 1.05 3.34 7.87
N LEU A 15 0.55 2.30 7.21
CA LEU A 15 1.38 1.37 6.45
C LEU A 15 2.11 2.07 5.29
N PHE A 16 1.40 2.93 4.56
CA PHE A 16 1.97 3.70 3.46
C PHE A 16 3.05 4.67 3.93
N VAL A 17 2.74 5.50 4.93
CA VAL A 17 3.67 6.50 5.47
C VAL A 17 4.88 5.80 6.10
N SER A 18 4.67 4.73 6.86
CA SER A 18 5.77 3.97 7.49
C SER A 18 6.67 3.31 6.45
N SER A 19 6.10 2.72 5.40
CA SER A 19 6.86 2.16 4.28
C SER A 19 7.70 3.24 3.58
N LEU A 20 7.13 4.43 3.34
CA LEU A 20 7.83 5.56 2.75
C LEU A 20 9.03 6.01 3.62
N PHE A 21 8.83 6.14 4.93
CA PHE A 21 9.92 6.50 5.85
C PHE A 21 11.00 5.42 5.92
N MET A 22 10.64 4.13 5.86
CA MET A 22 11.61 3.04 5.77
C MET A 22 12.41 3.09 4.46
N TRP A 23 11.76 3.38 3.33
CA TRP A 23 12.44 3.60 2.04
C TRP A 23 13.40 4.79 2.09
N LEU A 24 13.02 5.91 2.70
CA LEU A 24 13.88 7.07 2.87
C LEU A 24 15.07 6.79 3.82
N TYR A 25 14.83 6.05 4.90
CA TYR A 25 15.85 5.63 5.85
C TYR A 25 16.89 4.73 5.17
N ILE A 26 16.41 3.71 4.46
CA ILE A 26 17.28 2.79 3.71
C ILE A 26 17.99 3.55 2.60
N GLY A 27 17.29 4.36 1.81
CA GLY A 27 17.91 5.19 0.78
C GLY A 27 19.04 6.06 1.34
N ARG A 28 18.82 6.77 2.45
CA ARG A 28 19.85 7.63 3.06
C ARG A 28 21.04 6.86 3.61
N HIS A 29 20.82 5.66 4.17
CA HIS A 29 21.90 4.82 4.71
C HIS A 29 22.62 3.99 3.63
N PHE A 30 21.97 3.69 2.51
CA PHE A 30 22.48 2.85 1.43
C PHE A 30 22.97 3.65 0.21
N VAL A 31 22.92 4.99 0.24
CA VAL A 31 23.51 5.90 -0.78
C VAL A 31 25.02 5.72 -0.99
N MET A 32 25.70 4.85 -0.22
CA MET A 32 27.08 4.39 -0.49
C MET A 32 27.17 3.12 -1.36
N ILE A 33 26.06 2.58 -1.86
CA ILE A 33 26.11 1.49 -2.84
C ILE A 33 26.24 2.11 -4.24
N THR A 34 27.46 2.10 -4.77
CA THR A 34 27.80 2.66 -6.10
C THR A 34 27.32 1.79 -7.27
N THR A 35 26.80 0.58 -7.01
CA THR A 35 26.57 -0.45 -8.03
C THR A 35 25.40 -1.37 -7.67
N PHE A 36 24.53 -1.69 -8.65
CA PHE A 36 23.36 -2.56 -8.46
C PHE A 36 23.70 -3.99 -7.96
N ASP A 37 24.93 -4.47 -8.16
CA ASP A 37 25.39 -5.78 -7.68
C ASP A 37 25.50 -5.86 -6.14
N ASP A 38 25.90 -4.77 -5.49
CA ASP A 38 25.98 -4.70 -4.02
C ASP A 38 24.58 -4.67 -3.37
N LEU A 39 23.56 -4.38 -4.17
CA LEU A 39 22.17 -4.40 -3.73
C LEU A 39 21.67 -5.82 -3.43
N PHE A 40 22.38 -6.88 -3.84
CA PHE A 40 22.03 -8.29 -3.65
C PHE A 40 22.94 -9.07 -2.67
N LEU A 41 24.03 -8.47 -2.19
CA LEU A 41 24.96 -9.07 -1.25
C LEU A 41 24.61 -8.65 0.19
N THR A 42 24.04 -9.58 0.98
CA THR A 42 23.82 -9.60 2.45
C THR A 42 23.08 -8.41 3.12
N GLN A 43 23.20 -7.18 2.63
CA GLN A 43 22.57 -5.95 3.12
C GLN A 43 21.14 -5.77 2.58
N SER A 44 20.76 -6.55 1.57
CA SER A 44 19.49 -6.51 0.84
C SER A 44 18.27 -6.93 1.64
N TRP A 45 18.45 -7.68 2.74
CA TRP A 45 17.32 -8.17 3.54
C TRP A 45 16.54 -7.03 4.20
N TRP A 46 17.22 -5.91 4.48
CA TRP A 46 16.56 -4.70 4.99
C TRP A 46 15.67 -4.02 3.92
N LEU A 47 15.95 -4.20 2.63
CA LEU A 47 15.10 -3.70 1.53
C LEU A 47 13.79 -4.48 1.40
N LEU A 48 13.71 -5.72 1.91
CA LEU A 48 12.48 -6.50 1.91
C LEU A 48 11.42 -5.92 2.85
N LEU A 49 11.84 -5.29 3.94
CA LEU A 49 10.94 -4.72 4.96
C LEU A 49 10.06 -3.57 4.44
N PRO A 50 10.60 -2.51 3.82
CA PRO A 50 9.78 -1.47 3.21
C PRO A 50 8.97 -2.00 2.01
N LEU A 51 9.48 -3.02 1.30
CA LEU A 51 8.79 -3.64 0.17
C LEU A 51 7.56 -4.44 0.63
N ILE A 52 7.70 -5.32 1.63
CA ILE A 52 6.59 -6.13 2.16
C ILE A 52 5.52 -5.22 2.77
N THR A 53 5.91 -4.20 3.52
CA THR A 53 4.97 -3.23 4.09
C THR A 53 4.23 -2.45 3.01
N PHE A 54 4.91 -2.08 1.92
CA PHE A 54 4.27 -1.47 0.75
C PHE A 54 3.29 -2.41 0.05
N ILE A 55 3.65 -3.69 -0.14
CA ILE A 55 2.77 -4.70 -0.75
C ILE A 55 1.54 -4.95 0.13
N LEU A 56 1.70 -5.01 1.46
CA LEU A 56 0.58 -5.17 2.39
C LEU A 56 -0.37 -3.97 2.33
N PHE A 57 0.17 -2.75 2.28
CA PHE A 57 -0.60 -1.54 2.04
C PHE A 57 -1.38 -1.65 0.71
N LEU A 58 -0.69 -1.94 -0.39
CA LEU A 58 -1.28 -2.00 -1.73
C LEU A 58 -2.37 -3.07 -1.81
N ARG A 59 -2.12 -4.25 -1.24
CA ARG A 59 -3.11 -5.33 -1.18
C ARG A 59 -4.34 -4.91 -0.38
N SER A 60 -4.16 -4.33 0.81
CA SER A 60 -5.28 -3.85 1.64
C SER A 60 -6.11 -2.83 0.87
N PHE A 61 -5.44 -1.85 0.27
CA PHE A 61 -6.07 -0.76 -0.47
C PHE A 61 -6.85 -1.26 -1.70
N VAL A 62 -6.23 -2.12 -2.53
CA VAL A 62 -6.86 -2.67 -3.73
C VAL A 62 -8.04 -3.58 -3.40
N VAL A 63 -7.91 -4.47 -2.42
CA VAL A 63 -8.99 -5.37 -2.00
C VAL A 63 -10.18 -4.57 -1.49
N ARG A 64 -9.94 -3.57 -0.63
CA ARG A 64 -11.01 -2.72 -0.09
C ARG A 64 -11.72 -1.93 -1.20
N ARG A 65 -10.96 -1.40 -2.16
CA ARG A 65 -11.51 -0.67 -3.30
C ARG A 65 -12.31 -1.55 -4.24
N LEU A 66 -11.89 -2.80 -4.44
CA LEU A 66 -12.63 -3.78 -5.24
C LEU A 66 -13.96 -4.16 -4.56
N ILE A 67 -13.95 -4.37 -3.24
CA ILE A 67 -15.17 -4.65 -2.45
C ILE A 67 -16.15 -3.47 -2.52
N LEU A 68 -15.67 -2.25 -2.34
CA LEU A 68 -16.50 -1.03 -2.42
C LEU A 68 -17.13 -0.87 -3.80
N HIS A 69 -16.37 -1.11 -4.87
CA HIS A 69 -16.89 -1.04 -6.23
C HIS A 69 -17.94 -2.13 -6.51
N HIS A 70 -17.79 -3.32 -5.93
CA HIS A 70 -18.77 -4.39 -6.08
C HIS A 70 -20.06 -4.11 -5.29
N SER A 71 -19.93 -3.66 -4.04
CA SER A 71 -21.08 -3.29 -3.19
C SER A 71 -21.92 -2.18 -3.82
N GLN A 72 -21.29 -1.22 -4.49
CA GLN A 72 -22.01 -0.14 -5.17
C GLN A 72 -22.77 -0.63 -6.42
N ALA A 73 -22.23 -1.62 -7.13
CA ALA A 73 -22.92 -2.24 -8.28
C ALA A 73 -24.16 -3.04 -7.83
N ASP A 74 -24.06 -3.77 -6.73
CA ASP A 74 -25.18 -4.56 -6.19
C ASP A 74 -26.31 -3.66 -5.65
N GLU A 75 -25.99 -2.53 -5.01
CA GLU A 75 -26.99 -1.55 -4.55
C GLU A 75 -27.73 -0.87 -5.72
N ASP A 76 -27.00 -0.50 -6.78
CA ASP A 76 -27.59 0.12 -7.98
C ASP A 76 -28.52 -0.85 -8.73
N ASP A 77 -28.18 -2.14 -8.81
CA ASP A 77 -29.01 -3.17 -9.44
C ASP A 77 -30.27 -3.50 -8.63
N MET A 78 -30.18 -3.48 -7.29
CA MET A 78 -31.33 -3.70 -6.41
C MET A 78 -32.28 -2.49 -6.39
N SER A 79 -31.75 -1.26 -6.51
CA SER A 79 -32.54 -0.04 -6.67
C SER A 79 -33.25 0.08 -8.02
N ARG A 80 -32.73 -0.55 -9.09
CA ARG A 80 -33.37 -0.54 -10.42
C ARG A 80 -34.45 -1.59 -10.59
N ASN A 81 -34.46 -2.62 -9.75
CA ASN A 81 -35.41 -3.72 -9.79
C ASN A 81 -36.53 -3.62 -8.72
N ALA A 82 -36.55 -2.55 -7.93
CA ALA A 82 -37.60 -2.22 -6.95
C ALA A 82 -38.49 -1.07 -7.46
#